data_AF-A0A7K0A884-F1
#
_entry.id   AF-A0A7K0A884-F1
#
_cell.length_a   1.000
_cell.length_b   1.000
_cell.length_c   1.000
_cell.angle_alpha   90.00
_cell.angle_beta   90.00
_cell.angle_gamma   90.00
#
_symmetry.space_group_name_H-M   'P 1'
#
loop_
_entity.id
_entity.type
_entity.pdbx_description
1 polymer ?
#
loop_
_entity_poly.entity_id
_entity_poly.type
_entity_poly.pdbx_seq_one_letter_code
_entity_poly.pdbx_strand_id
1 'polypeptide(L)'
;MTLVRRVRGQGMPVAHVAKMMGVSRQCAHRWGTRYDAEGEGEGEAGLVDRSSRPRRMPTRTSATVEAEVVAARIEHRRGQDWLGPEQGVAPRTVSRILRRHQLAATAVCDCDPLTGEVGMTV
;
A
#
# COMPACT_ATOMS: atom_id res chain seq x y z
N MET A 1 -23.52 -3.74 19.74
CA MET A 1 -24.63 -4.25 18.91
C MET A 1 -24.24 -4.17 17.43
N THR A 2 -24.11 -5.31 16.75
CA THR A 2 -23.63 -5.39 15.37
C THR A 2 -24.73 -5.11 14.33
N LEU A 3 -24.32 -4.79 13.11
CA LEU A 3 -25.21 -4.58 11.96
C LEU A 3 -26.07 -5.81 11.68
N VAL A 4 -25.46 -6.98 11.66
CA VAL A 4 -26.11 -8.26 11.34
C VAL A 4 -27.17 -8.63 12.38
N ARG A 5 -26.92 -8.39 13.67
CA ARG A 5 -27.92 -8.68 14.71
C ARG A 5 -29.22 -7.92 14.49
N ARG A 6 -29.15 -6.67 14.02
CA ARG A 6 -30.35 -5.87 13.69
C ARG A 6 -31.02 -6.34 12.41
N VAL A 7 -30.24 -6.57 11.37
CA VAL A 7 -30.77 -6.94 10.05
C VAL A 7 -31.35 -8.35 10.04
N ARG A 8 -30.58 -9.33 10.54
CA ARG A 8 -30.94 -10.76 10.51
C ARG A 8 -31.70 -11.18 11.76
N GLY A 9 -31.25 -10.76 12.94
CA GLY A 9 -31.85 -11.15 14.22
C GLY A 9 -33.16 -10.40 14.55
N GLN A 10 -33.31 -9.15 14.11
CA GLN A 10 -34.49 -8.31 14.39
C GLN A 10 -35.30 -7.97 13.14
N GLY A 11 -34.92 -8.48 11.96
CA GLY A 11 -35.60 -8.23 10.70
C GLY A 11 -35.59 -6.76 10.24
N MET A 12 -34.71 -5.92 10.79
CA MET A 12 -34.69 -4.50 10.43
C MET A 12 -34.16 -4.30 9.00
N PRO A 13 -34.77 -3.40 8.20
CA PRO A 13 -34.26 -3.10 6.86
C PRO A 13 -32.81 -2.60 6.89
N VAL A 14 -31.96 -3.16 6.01
CA VAL A 14 -30.52 -2.80 5.92
C VAL A 14 -30.31 -1.30 5.79
N ALA A 15 -31.15 -0.61 5.02
CA ALA A 15 -31.07 0.83 4.82
C ALA A 15 -31.29 1.63 6.12
N HIS A 16 -32.24 1.18 6.95
CA HIS A 16 -32.52 1.79 8.25
C HIS A 16 -31.33 1.59 9.18
N VAL A 17 -30.83 0.35 9.28
CA VAL A 17 -29.68 0.02 10.13
C VAL A 17 -28.42 0.77 9.70
N ALA A 18 -28.16 0.86 8.39
CA ALA A 18 -27.03 1.60 7.84
C ALA A 18 -27.10 3.09 8.26
N LYS A 19 -28.28 3.72 8.16
CA LYS A 19 -28.49 5.10 8.59
C LYS A 19 -28.27 5.28 10.09
N MET A 20 -28.79 4.38 10.92
CA MET A 20 -28.56 4.42 12.39
C MET A 20 -27.08 4.27 12.76
N MET A 21 -26.31 3.50 11.98
CA MET A 21 -24.90 3.24 12.24
C MET A 21 -23.94 4.22 11.54
N GLY A 22 -24.46 5.22 10.83
CA GLY A 22 -23.64 6.21 10.13
C GLY A 22 -22.83 5.65 8.96
N VAL A 23 -23.24 4.52 8.37
CA VAL A 23 -22.57 3.88 7.23
C VAL A 23 -23.43 3.95 5.97
N SER A 24 -22.79 3.90 4.80
CA SER A 24 -23.51 3.81 3.54
C SER A 24 -24.25 2.47 3.42
N ARG A 25 -25.37 2.47 2.69
CA ARG A 25 -26.12 1.23 2.37
C ARG A 25 -25.23 0.17 1.71
N GLN A 26 -24.35 0.60 0.81
CA GLN A 26 -23.44 -0.29 0.10
C GLN A 26 -22.39 -0.92 1.03
N CYS A 27 -21.90 -0.18 2.03
CA CYS A 27 -21.02 -0.72 3.06
C CYS A 27 -21.74 -1.79 3.88
N ALA A 28 -22.96 -1.49 4.34
CA ALA A 28 -23.79 -2.43 5.10
C ALA A 28 -24.06 -3.74 4.34
N HIS A 29 -24.40 -3.67 3.05
CA HIS A 29 -24.57 -4.86 2.22
C HIS A 29 -23.27 -5.66 2.08
N ARG A 30 -22.14 -4.99 1.84
CA ARG A 30 -20.84 -5.64 1.70
C ARG A 30 -20.44 -6.40 2.97
N TRP A 31 -20.68 -5.80 4.14
CA TRP A 31 -20.47 -6.44 5.43
C TRP A 31 -21.41 -7.63 5.64
N GLY A 32 -22.69 -7.49 5.29
CA GLY A 32 -23.65 -8.60 5.33
C GLY A 32 -23.22 -9.80 4.47
N THR A 33 -22.87 -9.56 3.20
CA THR A 33 -22.39 -10.63 2.30
C THR A 33 -21.13 -11.32 2.81
N ARG A 34 -20.22 -10.59 3.46
CA ARG A 34 -19.01 -11.19 4.06
C ARG A 34 -19.33 -12.03 5.29
N TYR A 35 -20.18 -11.50 6.17
CA TYR A 35 -20.67 -12.25 7.34
C TYR A 35 -21.31 -13.57 6.92
N ASP A 36 -22.19 -13.51 5.92
CA ASP A 36 -22.88 -14.69 5.38
C ASP A 36 -21.90 -15.70 4.74
N ALA A 37 -20.76 -15.25 4.22
CA ALA A 37 -19.72 -16.11 3.62
C ALA A 37 -18.77 -16.77 4.63
N GLU A 38 -18.60 -16.21 5.82
CA GLU A 38 -17.67 -16.71 6.86
C GLU A 38 -18.38 -17.61 7.89
N GLY A 39 -19.72 -17.62 7.92
CA GLY A 39 -20.52 -18.49 8.79
C GLY A 39 -20.71 -17.94 10.21
N GLU A 40 -21.71 -18.45 10.94
CA GLU A 40 -22.19 -17.85 12.20
C GLU A 40 -21.15 -17.84 13.35
N GLY A 41 -20.11 -18.69 13.27
CA GLY A 41 -19.02 -18.74 14.26
C GLY A 41 -17.86 -17.77 13.99
N GLU A 42 -17.57 -17.45 12.73
CA GLU A 42 -16.44 -16.59 12.32
C GLU A 42 -16.90 -15.27 11.69
N GLY A 43 -18.21 -15.11 11.44
CA GLY A 43 -18.79 -14.03 10.64
C GLY A 43 -18.51 -12.62 11.17
N GLU A 44 -18.18 -12.46 12.46
CA GLU A 44 -17.74 -11.18 13.00
C GLU A 44 -16.46 -10.66 12.33
N ALA A 45 -15.56 -11.54 11.89
CA ALA A 45 -14.39 -11.16 11.10
C ALA A 45 -14.77 -10.53 9.74
N GLY A 46 -15.92 -10.91 9.20
CA GLY A 46 -16.49 -10.36 7.96
C GLY A 46 -16.95 -8.91 8.09
N LEU A 47 -17.18 -8.44 9.33
CA LEU A 47 -17.60 -7.07 9.66
C LEU A 47 -16.42 -6.11 9.86
N VAL A 48 -15.19 -6.61 9.86
CA VAL A 48 -14.00 -5.78 9.95
C VAL A 48 -13.80 -5.03 8.62
N ASP A 49 -13.52 -3.73 8.70
CA ASP A 49 -13.17 -2.98 7.50
C ASP A 49 -11.87 -3.53 6.90
N ARG A 50 -11.91 -3.77 5.60
CA ARG A 50 -10.76 -4.26 4.85
C ARG A 50 -10.17 -3.10 4.09
N SER A 51 -8.85 -3.11 3.96
CA SER A 51 -8.17 -2.11 3.14
C SER A 51 -8.84 -2.02 1.77
N SER A 52 -9.27 -0.80 1.41
CA SER A 52 -9.77 -0.52 0.07
C SER A 52 -8.64 -0.42 -0.96
N ARG A 53 -7.38 -0.60 -0.52
CA ARG A 53 -6.23 -0.63 -1.43
C ARG A 53 -6.34 -1.86 -2.33
N PRO A 54 -6.15 -1.71 -3.65
CA PRO A 54 -6.16 -2.86 -4.55
C PRO A 54 -5.02 -3.81 -4.19
N ARG A 55 -5.31 -5.12 -4.26
CA ARG A 55 -4.33 -6.16 -3.93
C ARG A 55 -3.19 -6.24 -4.96
N ARG A 56 -3.47 -5.84 -6.21
CA ARG A 56 -2.51 -5.86 -7.31
C ARG A 56 -2.55 -4.54 -8.06
N MET A 57 -1.37 -4.03 -8.40
CA MET A 57 -1.18 -2.84 -9.23
C MET A 57 -0.44 -3.27 -10.51
N PRO A 58 -1.15 -3.53 -11.63
CA PRO A 58 -0.52 -4.07 -12.84
C PRO A 58 0.46 -3.09 -13.50
N THR A 59 0.30 -1.78 -13.28
CA THR A 59 1.20 -0.74 -13.78
C THR A 59 2.37 -0.47 -12.84
N ARG A 60 2.52 -1.24 -11.75
CA ARG A 60 3.69 -1.16 -10.88
C ARG A 60 4.90 -1.67 -11.66
N THR A 61 6.01 -0.94 -11.60
CA THR A 61 7.31 -1.39 -12.12
C THR A 61 7.61 -2.81 -11.65
N SER A 62 8.12 -3.65 -12.54
CA SER A 62 8.44 -5.03 -12.21
C SER A 62 9.52 -5.08 -11.11
N ALA A 63 9.49 -6.12 -10.28
CA ALA A 63 10.48 -6.29 -9.22
C ALA A 63 11.92 -6.33 -9.77
N THR A 64 12.10 -6.88 -10.98
CA THR A 64 13.39 -6.91 -11.69
C THR A 64 13.94 -5.51 -11.94
N VAL A 65 13.15 -4.63 -12.56
CA VAL A 65 13.58 -3.24 -12.84
C VAL A 65 13.76 -2.45 -11.55
N GLU A 66 12.96 -2.72 -10.51
CA GLU A 66 13.19 -2.13 -9.19
C GLU A 66 14.55 -2.54 -8.60
N ALA A 67 14.93 -3.81 -8.73
CA ALA A 67 16.21 -4.32 -8.24
C ALA A 67 17.40 -3.76 -9.02
N GLU A 68 17.29 -3.63 -10.35
CA GLU A 68 18.31 -3.01 -11.20
C GLU A 68 18.56 -1.54 -10.80
N VAL A 69 17.48 -0.76 -10.61
CA VAL A 69 17.57 0.63 -10.14
C VAL A 69 18.19 0.73 -8.75
N VAL A 70 17.87 -0.20 -7.84
CA VAL A 70 18.46 -0.24 -6.49
C VAL A 70 19.95 -0.60 -6.56
N ALA A 71 20.33 -1.59 -7.35
CA ALA A 71 21.72 -1.98 -7.54
C ALA A 71 22.55 -0.82 -8.12
N ALA A 72 22.05 -0.19 -9.20
CA ALA A 72 22.71 0.97 -9.80
C ALA A 72 22.80 2.16 -8.84
N ARG A 73 21.81 2.36 -7.95
CA ARG A 73 21.89 3.38 -6.89
C ARG A 73 22.98 3.07 -5.87
N ILE A 74 23.13 1.82 -5.45
CA ILE A 74 24.14 1.40 -4.48
C ILE A 74 25.55 1.49 -5.10
N GLU A 75 25.71 1.05 -6.34
CA GLU A 75 26.99 1.00 -7.05
C GLU A 75 27.48 2.40 -7.46
N HIS A 76 26.63 3.18 -8.14
CA HIS A 76 27.06 4.44 -8.75
C HIS A 76 26.74 5.67 -7.89
N ARG A 77 25.86 5.55 -6.89
CA ARG A 77 25.42 6.64 -6.00
C ARG A 77 24.86 7.87 -6.74
N ARG A 78 24.41 7.71 -7.98
CA ARG A 78 23.86 8.79 -8.82
C ARG A 78 22.39 9.06 -8.56
N GLY A 79 21.96 10.26 -8.92
CA GLY A 79 20.57 10.70 -8.83
C GLY A 79 19.66 10.12 -9.92
N GLN A 80 18.36 10.31 -9.74
CA GLN A 80 17.30 9.81 -10.63
C GLN A 80 17.48 10.20 -12.11
N ASP A 81 18.06 11.37 -12.39
CA ASP A 81 18.21 11.90 -13.76
C ASP A 81 19.30 11.18 -14.54
N TRP A 82 20.26 10.56 -13.84
CA TRP A 82 21.29 9.71 -14.43
C TRP A 82 20.83 8.26 -14.51
N LEU A 83 20.25 7.74 -13.43
CA LEU A 83 19.79 6.34 -13.37
C LEU A 83 18.59 6.07 -14.28
N GLY A 84 17.74 7.08 -14.53
CA GLY A 84 16.55 6.91 -15.36
C GLY A 84 16.86 6.44 -16.79
N PRO A 85 17.65 7.22 -17.55
CA PRO A 85 18.08 6.84 -18.90
C PRO A 85 18.82 5.51 -18.97
N GLU A 86 19.75 5.24 -18.03
CA GLU A 86 20.54 3.99 -17.98
C GLU A 86 19.64 2.76 -17.79
N GLN A 87 18.58 2.88 -16.99
CA GLN A 87 17.67 1.79 -16.64
C GLN A 87 16.38 1.78 -17.47
N GLY A 88 16.28 2.64 -18.51
CA GLY A 88 15.10 2.71 -19.38
C GLY A 88 13.81 3.15 -18.69
N VAL A 89 13.90 3.86 -17.56
CA VAL A 89 12.73 4.31 -16.77
C VAL A 89 12.74 5.82 -16.57
N ALA A 90 11.55 6.44 -16.50
CA ALA A 90 11.46 7.87 -16.20
C ALA A 90 12.11 8.20 -14.83
N PRO A 91 12.81 9.35 -14.68
CA PRO A 91 13.42 9.74 -13.40
C PRO A 91 12.43 9.74 -12.22
N ARG A 92 11.18 10.13 -12.47
CA ARG A 92 10.11 10.08 -11.46
C ARG A 92 9.79 8.66 -10.98
N THR A 93 9.94 7.67 -11.86
CA THR A 93 9.80 6.24 -11.51
C THR A 93 10.98 5.81 -10.64
N VAL A 94 12.21 6.20 -11.00
CA VAL A 94 13.40 5.95 -10.16
C VAL A 94 13.21 6.51 -8.75
N SER A 95 12.81 7.77 -8.59
CA SER A 95 12.57 8.34 -7.26
C SER A 95 11.48 7.60 -6.47
N ARG A 96 10.41 7.13 -7.13
CA ARG A 96 9.39 6.29 -6.48
C ARG A 96 9.92 4.91 -6.10
N ILE A 97 10.83 4.32 -6.86
CA ILE A 97 11.50 3.06 -6.53
C ILE A 97 12.39 3.29 -5.30
N LEU A 98 13.30 4.27 -5.35
CA LEU A 98 14.22 4.57 -4.26
C LEU A 98 13.50 4.89 -2.95
N ARG A 99 12.40 5.64 -2.98
CA ARG A 99 11.58 5.91 -1.78
C ARG A 99 10.96 4.65 -1.18
N ARG A 100 10.51 3.71 -2.00
CA ARG A 100 9.94 2.44 -1.53
C ARG A 100 10.98 1.53 -0.90
N HIS A 101 12.21 1.60 -1.39
CA HIS A 101 13.38 0.89 -0.86
C HIS A 101 14.17 1.71 0.18
N GLN A 102 13.65 2.87 0.62
CA GLN A 102 14.27 3.73 1.64
C GLN A 102 15.66 4.29 1.29
N LEU A 103 15.98 4.42 -0.01
CA LEU A 103 17.26 4.91 -0.55
C LEU A 103 17.20 6.34 -1.11
N ALA A 104 16.15 7.09 -0.78
CA ALA A 104 15.92 8.44 -1.31
C ALA A 104 16.85 9.50 -0.69
N ALA A 105 17.32 9.31 0.55
CA ALA A 105 18.18 10.25 1.28
C ALA A 105 19.66 9.81 1.34
N THR A 106 19.90 8.50 1.37
CA THR A 106 21.13 7.84 1.86
C THR A 106 22.31 7.78 0.89
N ALA A 107 22.23 8.42 -0.28
CA ALA A 107 23.33 8.33 -1.26
C ALA A 107 23.60 9.63 -2.02
N VAL A 108 23.03 10.76 -1.57
CA VAL A 108 23.48 12.10 -2.01
C VAL A 108 23.97 12.91 -0.81
N CYS A 109 23.33 12.79 0.35
CA CYS A 109 23.69 13.58 1.53
C CYS A 109 24.89 13.04 2.33
N ASP A 110 25.20 11.74 2.24
CA ASP A 110 26.29 11.12 3.03
C ASP A 110 27.62 11.02 2.26
N CYS A 111 27.67 11.46 1.00
CA CYS A 111 28.93 11.59 0.28
C CYS A 111 29.57 12.91 0.70
N ASP A 112 30.72 12.86 1.37
CA ASP A 112 31.58 14.02 1.50
C ASP A 112 31.85 14.58 0.09
N PRO A 113 31.46 15.83 -0.21
CA PRO A 113 31.58 16.41 -1.55
C PRO A 113 33.04 16.52 -2.03
N LEU A 114 34.03 16.39 -1.13
CA LEU A 114 35.45 16.43 -1.48
C LEU A 114 36.10 15.05 -1.64
N THR A 115 35.52 13.99 -1.07
CA THR A 115 36.23 12.70 -0.90
C THR A 115 35.40 11.47 -1.28
N GLY A 116 34.06 11.54 -1.27
CA GLY A 116 33.17 10.43 -1.63
C GLY A 116 33.04 9.30 -0.59
N GLU A 117 33.73 9.39 0.55
CA GLU A 117 33.63 8.42 1.65
C GLU A 117 32.46 8.73 2.59
N VAL A 118 31.88 7.68 3.18
CA VAL A 118 30.85 7.78 4.22
C VAL A 118 31.50 7.61 5.58
N GLY A 119 31.20 8.52 6.52
CA GLY A 119 31.50 8.30 7.93
C GLY A 119 30.84 7.01 8.40
N MET A 120 31.66 6.02 8.74
CA MET A 120 31.25 4.78 9.41
C MET A 120 30.31 5.11 10.57
N THR A 121 29.07 4.66 10.50
CA THR A 121 28.22 4.56 11.69
C THR A 121 28.33 3.13 12.20
N VAL A 122 28.83 3.02 13.43
CA VAL A 122 29.04 1.81 14.24
C VAL A 122 27.71 1.13 14.58
#